data_AF-A0A6C0LEI9-F1
#
_entry.id   AF-A0A6C0LEI9-F1
#
_cell.length_a   1.000
_cell.length_b   1.000
_cell.length_c   1.000
_cell.angle_alpha   90.00
_cell.angle_beta   90.00
_cell.angle_gamma   90.00
#
_symmetry.space_group_name_H-M   'P 1'
#
loop_
_entity.id
_entity.type
_entity.pdbx_description
1 polymer ?
#
loop_
_entity_poly.entity_id
_entity_poly.type
_entity_poly.pdbx_seq_one_letter_code
_entity_poly.pdbx_strand_id
1 'polypeptide(L)'
;MFMKLRDWIDINKLNWNELSRNINAIELLKANSDKIDWEELSRNINAIELLKENLDKIDWDLLSMNINAIELLKENLDKINWYTLSLNKNAIEVLKENLDKINWDLLCLNENAIELLKENPEKIYWENLSENKNIIKLLEVNNIDDIEINWDKLSKNSGAMELLKANPNKIDWDMLSINKNAIKLLKENPEKINWDMLSINKNAIELLKANPDNINWKYLSRNFNPDAIELFKENQDKIDWNMFSLNPSIFTYDYEKIKKNFEELGEEIIAKALHPKRIFRLIEEYGEEEIYNIYFDDD
;
A
#
# COMPACT_ATOMS: atom_id res chain seq x y z
N MET A 1 11.26 2.53 -13.25
CA MET A 1 9.91 2.57 -13.87
C MET A 1 9.81 3.88 -14.65
N PHE A 2 9.25 3.90 -15.87
CA PHE A 2 9.20 5.11 -16.71
C PHE A 2 8.04 6.03 -16.29
N MET A 3 8.21 6.71 -15.16
CA MET A 3 7.21 7.60 -14.56
C MET A 3 7.61 9.06 -14.74
N LYS A 4 6.62 9.92 -14.98
CA LYS A 4 6.74 11.39 -14.95
C LYS A 4 5.59 12.00 -14.15
N LEU A 5 5.77 13.22 -13.63
CA LEU A 5 4.66 13.96 -13.00
C LEU A 5 3.56 14.21 -14.03
N ARG A 6 2.30 14.23 -13.58
CA ARG A 6 1.17 14.70 -14.39
C ARG A 6 1.33 16.20 -14.66
N ASP A 7 0.91 16.64 -15.84
CA ASP A 7 1.21 17.99 -16.35
C ASP A 7 0.64 19.13 -15.50
N TRP A 8 -0.43 18.89 -14.73
CA TRP A 8 -1.04 19.88 -13.85
C TRP A 8 -0.39 19.96 -12.46
N ILE A 9 0.52 19.04 -12.14
CA ILE A 9 1.20 18.99 -10.84
C ILE A 9 2.35 20.00 -10.83
N ASP A 10 2.21 21.03 -10.00
CA ASP A 10 3.28 22.00 -9.76
C ASP A 10 4.35 21.39 -8.83
N ILE A 11 5.51 21.07 -9.41
CA ILE A 11 6.65 20.51 -8.69
C ILE A 11 7.13 21.38 -7.51
N ASN A 12 6.90 22.69 -7.55
CA ASN A 12 7.34 23.60 -6.49
C ASN A 12 6.48 23.50 -5.22
N LYS A 13 5.30 22.89 -5.32
CA LYS A 13 4.43 22.63 -4.18
C LYS A 13 4.73 21.29 -3.50
N LEU A 14 5.52 20.43 -4.14
CA LEU A 14 5.80 19.09 -3.65
C LEU A 14 6.84 19.09 -2.53
N ASN A 15 6.63 18.21 -1.57
CA ASN A 15 7.53 17.92 -0.47
C ASN A 15 8.53 16.83 -0.89
N TRP A 16 9.83 17.16 -0.92
CA TRP A 16 10.88 16.27 -1.42
C TRP A 16 11.18 15.09 -0.50
N ASN A 17 10.93 15.21 0.81
CA ASN A 17 11.06 14.10 1.75
C ASN A 17 9.98 13.05 1.46
N GLU A 18 8.72 13.49 1.29
CA GLU A 18 7.61 12.61 0.92
C GLU A 18 7.78 12.01 -0.49
N LEU A 19 8.35 12.77 -1.43
CA LEU A 19 8.71 12.24 -2.75
C LEU A 19 9.77 11.15 -2.67
N SER A 20 10.74 11.26 -1.74
CA SER A 20 11.79 10.26 -1.56
C SER A 20 11.20 8.90 -1.14
N ARG A 21 10.10 8.90 -0.39
CA ARG A 21 9.32 7.69 -0.07
C ARG A 21 8.30 7.27 -1.14
N ASN A 22 7.95 8.15 -2.08
CA ASN A 22 6.98 7.86 -3.13
C ASN A 22 7.55 6.84 -4.14
N ILE A 23 6.87 5.70 -4.27
CA ILE A 23 7.32 4.55 -5.08
C ILE A 23 7.49 4.87 -6.58
N ASN A 24 6.81 5.90 -7.08
CA ASN A 24 6.85 6.31 -8.48
C ASN A 24 7.84 7.47 -8.75
N ALA A 25 8.46 8.02 -7.71
CA ALA A 25 9.31 9.21 -7.83
C ALA A 25 10.78 8.93 -8.19
N ILE A 26 11.21 7.67 -8.30
CA ILE A 26 12.63 7.30 -8.48
C ILE A 26 13.30 8.05 -9.65
N GLU A 27 12.64 8.18 -10.81
CA GLU A 27 13.21 8.91 -11.95
C GLU A 27 13.33 10.42 -11.68
N LEU A 28 12.34 11.00 -11.00
CA LEU A 28 12.35 12.41 -10.61
C LEU A 28 13.48 12.69 -9.61
N LEU A 29 13.66 11.80 -8.63
CA LEU A 29 14.72 11.87 -7.62
C LEU A 29 16.11 11.73 -8.25
N LYS A 30 16.30 10.79 -9.19
CA LYS A 30 17.57 10.65 -9.93
C LYS A 30 17.94 11.92 -10.69
N ALA A 31 16.96 12.64 -11.24
CA ALA A 31 17.18 13.91 -11.94
C ALA A 31 17.42 15.10 -11.00
N ASN A 32 17.16 14.95 -9.69
CA ASN A 32 17.28 15.99 -8.66
C ASN A 32 17.98 15.42 -7.42
N SER A 33 19.17 14.84 -7.62
CA SER A 33 19.85 14.04 -6.60
C SER A 33 20.23 14.82 -5.33
N ASP A 34 20.34 16.15 -5.43
CA ASP A 34 20.58 17.08 -4.32
C ASP A 34 19.38 17.20 -3.36
N LYS A 35 18.18 16.78 -3.79
CA LYS A 35 16.94 16.88 -3.01
C LYS A 35 16.48 15.57 -2.38
N ILE A 36 17.27 14.50 -2.55
CA ILE A 36 16.93 13.19 -2.02
C ILE A 36 17.05 13.22 -0.50
N ASP A 37 15.97 12.85 0.17
CA ASP A 37 15.98 12.46 1.57
C ASP A 37 16.31 10.96 1.63
N TRP A 38 17.55 10.63 2.01
CA TRP A 38 18.05 9.26 1.99
C TRP A 38 17.45 8.37 3.09
N GLU A 39 17.01 8.98 4.19
CA GLU A 39 16.29 8.29 5.27
C GLU A 39 14.95 7.79 4.72
N GLU A 40 14.14 8.69 4.15
CA GLU A 40 12.85 8.32 3.56
C GLU A 40 13.00 7.43 2.31
N LEU A 41 14.05 7.63 1.50
CA LEU A 41 14.35 6.76 0.36
C LEU A 41 14.64 5.32 0.79
N SER A 42 15.23 5.10 1.96
CA SER A 42 15.52 3.75 2.48
C SER A 42 14.25 2.91 2.68
N ARG A 43 13.10 3.56 2.91
CA ARG A 43 11.77 2.92 2.97
C ARG A 43 11.15 2.66 1.60
N ASN A 44 11.65 3.29 0.55
CA ASN A 44 11.06 3.20 -0.78
C ASN A 44 11.37 1.84 -1.42
N ILE A 45 10.32 1.05 -1.63
CA ILE A 45 10.44 -0.32 -2.14
C ILE A 45 11.01 -0.40 -3.57
N ASN A 46 10.96 0.70 -4.33
CA ASN A 46 11.50 0.78 -5.68
C ASN A 46 12.91 1.40 -5.74
N ALA A 47 13.49 1.77 -4.60
CA ALA A 47 14.79 2.46 -4.53
C ALA A 47 16.00 1.53 -4.33
N ILE A 48 15.81 0.21 -4.21
CA ILE A 48 16.88 -0.74 -3.84
C ILE A 48 18.15 -0.58 -4.69
N GLU A 49 18.02 -0.44 -6.00
CA GLU A 49 19.19 -0.28 -6.89
C GLU A 49 19.92 1.05 -6.65
N LEU A 50 19.18 2.14 -6.42
CA LEU A 50 19.78 3.44 -6.10
C LEU A 50 20.48 3.42 -4.72
N LEU A 51 19.91 2.69 -3.76
CA LEU A 51 20.49 2.51 -2.43
C LEU A 51 21.78 1.66 -2.48
N LYS A 52 21.82 0.59 -3.30
CA LYS A 52 23.02 -0.22 -3.51
C LYS A 52 24.20 0.59 -4.06
N GLU A 53 23.93 1.59 -4.89
CA GLU A 53 24.95 2.52 -5.41
C GLU A 53 25.43 3.54 -4.37
N ASN A 54 24.75 3.66 -3.22
CA ASN A 54 24.98 4.68 -2.19
C ASN A 54 24.88 4.09 -0.77
N LEU A 55 25.60 2.99 -0.50
CA LEU A 55 25.50 2.24 0.76
C LEU A 55 25.78 3.07 2.02
N ASP A 56 26.60 4.13 1.91
CA ASP A 56 26.96 5.04 2.99
C ASP A 56 25.81 5.96 3.44
N LYS A 57 24.76 6.09 2.61
CA LYS A 57 23.60 6.95 2.88
C LYS A 57 22.37 6.20 3.37
N ILE A 58 22.44 4.87 3.42
CA ILE A 58 21.32 4.04 3.82
C ILE A 58 21.04 4.23 5.31
N ASP A 59 19.78 4.52 5.62
CA ASP A 59 19.25 4.31 6.96
C ASP A 59 18.84 2.84 7.09
N TRP A 60 19.62 2.07 7.87
CA TRP A 60 19.44 0.62 7.99
C TRP A 60 18.24 0.23 8.87
N ASP A 61 17.82 1.11 9.78
CA ASP A 61 16.63 0.90 10.60
C ASP A 61 15.39 0.93 9.70
N LEU A 62 15.30 1.96 8.85
CA LEU A 62 14.20 2.11 7.90
C LEU A 62 14.28 1.11 6.74
N LEU A 63 15.47 0.77 6.26
CA LEU A 63 15.66 -0.27 5.26
C LEU A 63 15.18 -1.63 5.77
N SER A 64 15.31 -1.93 7.06
CA SER A 64 14.83 -3.18 7.65
C SER A 64 13.32 -3.38 7.51
N MET A 65 12.54 -2.29 7.40
CA MET A 65 11.10 -2.35 7.07
C MET A 65 10.81 -2.53 5.57
N ASN A 66 11.78 -2.29 4.70
CA ASN A 66 11.61 -2.31 3.26
C ASN A 66 11.49 -3.76 2.76
N ILE A 67 10.30 -4.12 2.27
CA ILE A 67 9.97 -5.50 1.86
C ILE A 67 10.82 -6.00 0.68
N ASN A 68 11.40 -5.09 -0.11
CA ASN A 68 12.25 -5.46 -1.25
C ASN A 68 13.75 -5.47 -0.89
N ALA A 69 14.11 -5.12 0.36
CA ALA A 69 15.51 -5.02 0.80
C ALA A 69 16.10 -6.32 1.38
N ILE A 70 15.33 -7.42 1.44
CA ILE A 70 15.73 -8.64 2.15
C ILE A 70 17.10 -9.17 1.72
N GLU A 71 17.41 -9.17 0.41
CA GLU A 71 18.71 -9.65 -0.06
C GLU A 71 19.87 -8.72 0.35
N LEU A 72 19.67 -7.39 0.29
CA LEU A 72 20.66 -6.43 0.76
C LEU A 72 20.88 -6.53 2.29
N LEU A 73 19.82 -6.80 3.05
CA LEU A 73 19.88 -7.01 4.50
C LEU A 73 20.61 -8.31 4.84
N LYS A 74 20.41 -9.40 4.09
CA LYS A 74 21.14 -10.67 4.28
C LYS A 74 22.65 -10.53 4.04
N GLU A 75 23.06 -9.65 3.13
CA GLU A 75 24.47 -9.32 2.90
C GLU A 75 25.08 -8.47 4.02
N ASN A 76 24.26 -7.87 4.89
CA ASN A 76 24.66 -6.91 5.93
C ASN A 76 23.95 -7.21 7.27
N LEU A 77 24.01 -8.46 7.75
CA LEU A 77 23.27 -8.93 8.92
C LEU A 77 23.54 -8.12 10.21
N ASP A 78 24.73 -7.56 10.35
CA ASP A 78 25.14 -6.74 11.49
C ASP A 78 24.43 -5.38 11.55
N LYS A 79 23.85 -4.93 10.43
CA LYS A 79 23.13 -3.65 10.32
C LYS A 79 21.62 -3.79 10.45
N ILE A 80 21.11 -5.02 10.51
CA ILE A 80 19.67 -5.27 10.59
C ILE A 80 19.12 -4.74 11.91
N ASN A 81 18.07 -3.92 11.80
CA ASN A 81 17.21 -3.60 12.93
C ASN A 81 16.09 -4.64 13.05
N TRP A 82 16.31 -5.61 13.94
CA TRP A 82 15.42 -6.75 14.16
C TRP A 82 14.03 -6.36 14.69
N TYR A 83 13.93 -5.24 15.41
CA TYR A 83 12.65 -4.70 15.87
C TYR A 83 11.77 -4.37 14.67
N THR A 84 12.26 -3.53 13.74
CA THR A 84 11.54 -3.18 12.52
C THR A 84 11.42 -4.32 11.51
N LEU A 85 12.41 -5.22 11.42
CA LEU A 85 12.38 -6.38 10.53
C LEU A 85 11.24 -7.33 10.90
N SER A 86 10.85 -7.41 12.17
CA SER A 86 9.75 -8.27 12.63
C SER A 86 8.41 -7.92 11.95
N LEU A 87 8.21 -6.66 11.53
CA LEU A 87 7.05 -6.23 10.75
C LEU A 87 7.18 -6.52 9.24
N ASN A 88 8.38 -6.80 8.75
CA ASN A 88 8.65 -6.99 7.33
C ASN A 88 8.08 -8.34 6.86
N LYS A 89 7.02 -8.27 6.04
CA LYS A 89 6.31 -9.46 5.54
C LYS A 89 7.16 -10.39 4.67
N ASN A 90 8.26 -9.92 4.10
CA ASN A 90 9.17 -10.74 3.30
C ASN A 90 10.35 -11.29 4.12
N ALA A 91 10.44 -10.97 5.42
CA ALA A 91 11.54 -11.38 6.29
C ALA A 91 11.29 -12.68 7.06
N ILE A 92 10.15 -13.36 6.88
CA ILE A 92 9.75 -14.53 7.69
C ILE A 92 10.84 -15.60 7.78
N GLU A 93 11.50 -15.93 6.67
CA GLU A 93 12.56 -16.95 6.69
C GLU A 93 13.80 -16.50 7.47
N VAL A 94 14.21 -15.23 7.33
CA VAL A 94 15.32 -14.66 8.11
C VAL A 94 14.99 -14.61 9.60
N LEU A 95 13.73 -14.32 9.95
CA LEU A 95 13.24 -14.29 11.32
C LEU A 95 13.20 -15.70 11.94
N LYS A 96 12.76 -16.72 11.20
CA LYS A 96 12.76 -18.13 11.66
C LYS A 96 14.15 -18.63 12.02
N GLU A 97 15.18 -18.19 11.30
CA GLU A 97 16.58 -18.53 11.59
C GLU A 97 17.15 -17.77 12.81
N ASN A 98 16.43 -16.76 13.32
CA ASN A 98 16.89 -15.85 14.38
C ASN A 98 15.78 -15.57 15.42
N LEU A 99 15.12 -16.63 15.92
CA LEU A 99 13.94 -16.53 16.80
C LEU A 99 14.19 -15.66 18.06
N ASP A 100 15.42 -15.65 18.58
CA ASP A 100 15.82 -14.89 19.76
C ASP A 100 15.81 -13.37 19.54
N LYS A 101 15.85 -12.92 18.28
CA LYS A 101 15.87 -11.50 17.90
C LYS A 101 14.50 -10.94 17.54
N ILE A 102 13.49 -11.80 17.43
CA ILE A 102 12.14 -11.41 17.02
C ILE A 102 11.52 -10.51 18.08
N ASN A 103 11.00 -9.36 17.64
CA ASN A 103 10.02 -8.62 18.40
C ASN A 103 8.64 -9.22 18.13
N TRP A 104 8.17 -10.08 19.04
CA TRP A 104 6.93 -10.85 18.88
C TRP A 104 5.67 -9.97 18.83
N ASP A 105 5.70 -8.83 19.51
CA ASP A 105 4.60 -7.87 19.49
C ASP A 105 4.40 -7.26 18.09
N LEU A 106 5.48 -6.80 17.45
CA LEU A 106 5.44 -6.35 16.06
C LEU A 106 5.22 -7.48 15.05
N LEU A 107 5.69 -8.69 15.34
CA LEU A 107 5.43 -9.86 14.52
C LEU A 107 3.91 -10.17 14.45
N CYS A 108 3.14 -9.88 15.51
CA CYS A 108 1.68 -10.05 15.48
C CYS A 108 1.01 -9.17 14.41
N LEU A 109 1.62 -8.04 14.02
CA LEU A 109 1.13 -7.19 12.93
C LEU A 109 1.57 -7.68 11.54
N ASN A 110 2.49 -8.64 11.46
CA ASN A 110 3.02 -9.17 10.21
C ASN A 110 2.04 -10.16 9.57
N GLU A 111 1.46 -9.77 8.44
CA GLU A 111 0.44 -10.56 7.72
C GLU A 111 0.94 -11.95 7.29
N ASN A 112 2.25 -12.14 7.12
CA ASN A 112 2.84 -13.41 6.70
C ASN A 112 3.36 -14.27 7.86
N ALA A 113 3.23 -13.80 9.12
CA ALA A 113 3.76 -14.50 10.30
C ALA A 113 2.80 -15.51 10.94
N ILE A 114 1.59 -15.70 10.38
CA ILE A 114 0.54 -16.53 10.99
C ILE A 114 1.03 -17.92 11.38
N GLU A 115 1.77 -18.62 10.51
CA GLU A 115 2.25 -19.97 10.81
C GLU A 115 3.32 -19.96 11.92
N LEU A 116 4.23 -18.97 11.91
CA LEU A 116 5.22 -18.82 12.98
C LEU A 116 4.56 -18.50 14.33
N LEU A 117 3.47 -17.72 14.33
CA LEU A 117 2.68 -17.44 15.53
C LEU A 117 1.93 -18.68 16.04
N LYS A 118 1.40 -19.53 15.15
CA LYS A 118 0.78 -20.82 15.54
C LYS A 118 1.75 -21.76 16.23
N GLU A 119 3.01 -21.76 15.80
CA GLU A 119 4.08 -22.57 16.40
C GLU A 119 4.52 -22.04 17.78
N ASN A 120 4.17 -20.79 18.11
CA ASN A 120 4.60 -20.09 19.34
C ASN A 120 3.42 -19.36 20.01
N PRO A 121 2.35 -20.07 20.41
CA PRO A 121 1.10 -19.46 20.87
C PRO A 121 1.26 -18.59 22.12
N GLU A 122 2.25 -18.88 22.98
CA GLU A 122 2.56 -18.10 24.17
C GLU A 122 3.20 -16.74 23.87
N LYS A 123 3.57 -16.48 22.62
CA LYS A 123 4.15 -15.22 22.15
C LYS A 123 3.12 -14.32 21.47
N ILE A 124 1.86 -14.72 21.39
CA ILE A 124 0.83 -13.96 20.68
C ILE A 124 0.32 -12.81 21.56
N TYR A 125 0.46 -11.60 21.04
CA TYR A 125 -0.13 -10.38 21.59
C TYR A 125 -1.44 -10.08 20.86
N TRP A 126 -2.56 -10.55 21.41
CA TRP A 126 -3.89 -10.51 20.77
C TRP A 126 -4.39 -9.11 20.44
N GLU A 127 -4.04 -8.11 21.26
CA GLU A 127 -4.41 -6.73 21.00
C GLU A 127 -3.83 -6.21 19.68
N ASN A 128 -2.55 -6.50 19.41
CA ASN A 128 -1.89 -6.11 18.16
C ASN A 128 -2.25 -7.02 17.00
N LEU A 129 -2.48 -8.31 17.27
CA LEU A 129 -2.97 -9.24 16.26
C LEU A 129 -4.34 -8.81 15.69
N SER A 130 -5.15 -8.06 16.44
CA SER A 130 -6.45 -7.53 15.98
C SER A 130 -6.35 -6.69 14.69
N GLU A 131 -5.19 -6.07 14.42
CA GLU A 131 -4.92 -5.35 13.16
C GLU A 131 -4.42 -6.25 12.02
N ASN A 132 -4.01 -7.48 12.32
CA ASN A 132 -3.51 -8.41 11.31
C ASN A 132 -4.62 -8.85 10.36
N LYS A 133 -4.47 -8.59 9.06
CA LYS A 133 -5.50 -8.93 8.07
C LYS A 133 -5.83 -10.42 7.99
N ASN A 134 -4.91 -11.27 8.44
CA ASN A 134 -5.07 -12.71 8.46
C ASN A 134 -5.46 -13.25 9.84
N ILE A 135 -5.85 -12.40 10.81
CA ILE A 135 -6.26 -12.81 12.16
C ILE A 135 -7.31 -13.92 12.17
N ILE A 136 -8.23 -13.93 11.21
CA ILE A 136 -9.32 -14.91 11.10
C ILE A 136 -8.78 -16.36 11.07
N LYS A 137 -7.62 -16.57 10.45
CA LYS A 137 -6.95 -17.89 10.39
C LYS A 137 -6.44 -18.38 11.74
N LEU A 138 -6.27 -17.49 12.72
CA LEU A 138 -5.93 -17.81 14.10
C LEU A 138 -7.16 -17.93 15.00
N LEU A 139 -8.27 -17.26 14.63
CA LEU A 139 -9.54 -17.36 15.35
C LEU A 139 -10.30 -18.67 15.04
N GLU A 140 -10.01 -19.35 13.93
CA GLU A 140 -10.57 -20.68 13.64
C GLU A 140 -10.17 -21.74 14.68
N VAL A 141 -9.04 -21.54 15.35
CA VAL A 141 -8.47 -22.50 16.31
C VAL A 141 -8.51 -22.02 17.76
N ASN A 142 -8.98 -20.79 18.00
CA ASN A 142 -9.08 -20.19 19.34
C ASN A 142 -10.50 -19.65 19.58
N ASN A 143 -11.03 -19.86 20.78
CA ASN A 143 -12.33 -19.31 21.14
C ASN A 143 -12.22 -17.80 21.39
N ILE A 144 -13.14 -17.04 20.79
CA ILE A 144 -13.11 -15.57 20.80
C ILE A 144 -13.30 -14.98 22.19
N ASP A 145 -14.06 -15.68 23.04
CA ASP A 145 -14.35 -15.23 24.41
C ASP A 145 -13.13 -15.36 25.34
N ASP A 146 -12.12 -16.14 24.93
CA ASP A 146 -10.92 -16.43 25.71
C ASP A 146 -9.73 -15.52 25.35
N ILE A 147 -9.92 -14.58 24.42
CA ILE A 147 -8.86 -13.69 23.92
C ILE A 147 -9.25 -12.22 23.99
N GLU A 148 -8.27 -11.36 24.25
CA GLU A 148 -8.48 -9.91 24.33
C GLU A 148 -8.49 -9.31 22.92
N ILE A 149 -9.70 -9.09 22.38
CA ILE A 149 -9.91 -8.45 21.08
C ILE A 149 -10.10 -6.94 21.25
N ASN A 150 -9.31 -6.18 20.50
CA ASN A 150 -9.55 -4.76 20.30
C ASN A 150 -10.51 -4.56 19.10
N TRP A 151 -11.78 -4.28 19.40
CA TRP A 151 -12.83 -4.14 18.39
C TRP A 151 -12.69 -2.91 17.50
N ASP A 152 -12.03 -1.85 17.98
CA ASP A 152 -11.77 -0.64 17.18
C ASP A 152 -10.75 -0.96 16.07
N LYS A 153 -9.63 -1.62 16.45
CA LYS A 153 -8.62 -2.17 15.52
C LYS A 153 -9.25 -3.15 14.53
N LEU A 154 -10.12 -4.04 15.04
CA LEU A 154 -10.82 -5.02 14.22
C LEU A 154 -11.80 -4.36 13.23
N SER A 155 -12.46 -3.27 13.61
CA SER A 155 -13.43 -2.55 12.77
C SER A 155 -12.76 -1.95 11.53
N LYS A 156 -11.52 -1.47 11.65
CA LYS A 156 -10.69 -1.04 10.51
C LYS A 156 -10.14 -2.21 9.67
N ASN A 157 -10.04 -3.40 10.25
CA ASN A 157 -9.42 -4.57 9.63
C ASN A 157 -10.33 -5.17 8.54
N SER A 158 -9.88 -5.07 7.28
CA SER A 158 -10.62 -5.60 6.13
C SER A 158 -10.80 -7.11 6.09
N GLY A 159 -9.94 -7.86 6.80
CA GLY A 159 -10.09 -9.30 6.94
C GLY A 159 -11.24 -9.69 7.87
N ALA A 160 -11.65 -8.81 8.78
CA ALA A 160 -12.58 -9.12 9.88
C ALA A 160 -14.06 -8.88 9.57
N MET A 161 -14.43 -8.63 8.30
CA MET A 161 -15.80 -8.25 7.95
C MET A 161 -16.87 -9.24 8.39
N GLU A 162 -16.62 -10.55 8.26
CA GLU A 162 -17.61 -11.56 8.70
C GLU A 162 -17.77 -11.58 10.22
N LEU A 163 -16.67 -11.40 10.96
CA LEU A 163 -16.71 -11.32 12.41
C LEU A 163 -17.45 -10.06 12.91
N LEU A 164 -17.23 -8.92 12.25
CA LEU A 164 -17.93 -7.66 12.54
C LEU A 164 -19.44 -7.79 12.27
N LYS A 165 -19.84 -8.42 11.16
CA LYS A 165 -21.26 -8.66 10.84
C LYS A 165 -21.94 -9.56 11.86
N ALA A 166 -21.23 -10.56 12.40
CA ALA A 166 -21.73 -11.41 13.47
C ALA A 166 -21.86 -10.69 14.82
N ASN A 167 -21.15 -9.56 15.00
CA ASN A 167 -21.09 -8.81 16.26
C ASN A 167 -21.40 -7.31 16.04
N PRO A 168 -22.59 -6.96 15.52
CA PRO A 168 -22.90 -5.59 15.09
C PRO A 168 -22.82 -4.55 16.21
N ASN A 169 -23.07 -4.95 17.45
CA ASN A 169 -23.02 -4.08 18.63
C ASN A 169 -21.58 -3.74 19.07
N LYS A 170 -20.57 -4.38 18.49
CA LYS A 170 -19.15 -4.16 18.78
C LYS A 170 -18.44 -3.32 17.71
N ILE A 171 -19.14 -2.96 16.64
CA ILE A 171 -18.57 -2.20 15.53
C ILE A 171 -18.31 -0.77 15.99
N ASP A 172 -17.05 -0.34 15.87
CA ASP A 172 -16.67 1.06 15.83
C ASP A 172 -16.89 1.58 14.41
N TRP A 173 -17.89 2.44 14.23
CA TRP A 173 -18.29 2.96 12.92
C TRP A 173 -17.32 4.01 12.35
N ASP A 174 -16.57 4.71 13.20
CA ASP A 174 -15.51 5.62 12.76
C ASP A 174 -14.38 4.82 12.13
N MET A 175 -13.95 3.75 12.80
CA MET A 175 -12.90 2.85 12.28
C MET A 175 -13.39 2.02 11.09
N LEU A 176 -14.65 1.58 11.10
CA LEU A 176 -15.26 0.89 9.97
C LEU A 176 -15.30 1.76 8.71
N SER A 177 -15.41 3.08 8.84
CA SER A 177 -15.41 4.00 7.70
C SER A 177 -14.07 3.96 6.92
N ILE A 178 -12.96 3.58 7.55
CA ILE A 178 -11.66 3.35 6.90
C ILE A 178 -11.58 1.96 6.23
N ASN A 179 -12.42 1.03 6.64
CA ASN A 179 -12.34 -0.37 6.20
C ASN A 179 -12.71 -0.51 4.72
N LYS A 180 -11.73 -0.90 3.90
CA LYS A 180 -11.88 -1.04 2.43
C LYS A 180 -12.95 -2.04 1.99
N ASN A 181 -13.33 -2.99 2.86
CA ASN A 181 -14.34 -4.01 2.56
C ASN A 181 -15.72 -3.67 3.15
N ALA A 182 -15.85 -2.53 3.85
CA ALA A 182 -17.09 -2.14 4.53
C ALA A 182 -18.03 -1.25 3.69
N ILE A 183 -17.65 -0.84 2.49
CA ILE A 183 -18.42 0.12 1.65
C ILE A 183 -19.89 -0.26 1.52
N LYS A 184 -20.20 -1.55 1.34
CA LYS A 184 -21.59 -2.03 1.26
C LYS A 184 -22.36 -1.79 2.58
N LEU A 185 -21.77 -2.19 3.70
CA LEU A 185 -22.37 -2.02 5.03
C LEU A 185 -22.55 -0.54 5.41
N LEU A 186 -21.58 0.31 5.03
CA LEU A 186 -21.65 1.76 5.22
C LEU A 186 -22.80 2.37 4.40
N LYS A 187 -22.99 1.96 3.14
CA LYS A 187 -24.12 2.41 2.30
C LYS A 187 -25.49 2.01 2.87
N GLU A 188 -25.56 0.88 3.57
CA GLU A 188 -26.77 0.42 4.27
C GLU A 188 -27.04 1.19 5.58
N ASN A 189 -26.05 1.92 6.11
CA ASN A 189 -26.13 2.68 7.36
C ASN A 189 -25.53 4.10 7.19
N PRO A 190 -26.07 4.93 6.28
CA PRO A 190 -25.46 6.21 5.89
C PRO A 190 -25.29 7.19 7.06
N GLU A 191 -26.15 7.12 8.07
CA GLU A 191 -26.11 7.95 9.27
C GLU A 191 -24.92 7.65 10.20
N LYS A 192 -24.28 6.50 10.03
CA LYS A 192 -23.12 6.07 10.84
C LYS A 192 -21.78 6.32 10.13
N ILE A 193 -21.81 6.84 8.91
CA ILE A 193 -20.60 7.11 8.15
C ILE A 193 -19.85 8.28 8.80
N ASN A 194 -18.61 8.02 9.18
CA ASN A 194 -17.66 9.08 9.47
C ASN A 194 -16.99 9.50 8.15
N TRP A 195 -17.42 10.62 7.60
CA TRP A 195 -16.98 11.11 6.28
C TRP A 195 -15.51 11.54 6.24
N ASP A 196 -14.98 12.02 7.37
CA ASP A 196 -13.55 12.31 7.50
C ASP A 196 -12.75 11.02 7.30
N MET A 197 -13.08 9.98 8.07
CA MET A 197 -12.40 8.69 8.00
C MET A 197 -12.63 7.99 6.65
N LEU A 198 -13.83 8.12 6.08
CA LEU A 198 -14.16 7.60 4.75
C LEU A 198 -13.31 8.25 3.65
N SER A 199 -12.91 9.52 3.81
CA SER A 199 -12.06 10.21 2.83
C SER A 199 -10.67 9.56 2.67
N ILE A 200 -10.20 8.81 3.69
CA ILE A 200 -8.96 8.00 3.63
C ILE A 200 -9.21 6.65 2.95
N ASN A 201 -10.45 6.18 2.92
CA ASN A 201 -10.81 4.87 2.39
C ASN A 201 -10.68 4.83 0.87
N LYS A 202 -9.65 4.14 0.38
CA LYS A 202 -9.38 4.02 -1.05
C LYS A 202 -10.50 3.36 -1.84
N ASN A 203 -11.37 2.56 -1.23
CA ASN A 203 -12.49 1.93 -1.93
C ASN A 203 -13.77 2.81 -1.91
N ALA A 204 -13.72 3.99 -1.29
CA ALA A 204 -14.88 4.87 -1.13
C ALA A 204 -14.97 5.99 -2.18
N ILE A 205 -14.09 6.04 -3.18
CA ILE A 205 -14.03 7.18 -4.13
C ILE A 205 -15.37 7.43 -4.82
N GLU A 206 -16.07 6.39 -5.28
CA GLU A 206 -17.39 6.54 -5.89
C GLU A 206 -18.46 7.08 -4.92
N LEU A 207 -18.37 6.70 -3.64
CA LEU A 207 -19.28 7.21 -2.61
C LEU A 207 -18.96 8.69 -2.29
N LEU A 208 -17.67 9.06 -2.28
CA LEU A 208 -17.22 10.44 -2.08
C LEU A 208 -17.59 11.34 -3.26
N LYS A 209 -17.44 10.87 -4.51
CA LYS A 209 -17.88 11.58 -5.73
C LYS A 209 -19.38 11.87 -5.70
N ALA A 210 -20.18 10.95 -5.18
CA ALA A 210 -21.63 11.14 -5.02
C ALA A 210 -22.00 12.09 -3.87
N ASN A 211 -21.07 12.43 -2.97
CA ASN A 211 -21.30 13.26 -1.79
C ASN A 211 -20.17 14.30 -1.61
N PRO A 212 -19.95 15.20 -2.57
CA PRO A 212 -18.78 16.06 -2.61
C PRO A 212 -18.65 17.02 -1.41
N ASP A 213 -19.78 17.44 -0.83
CA ASP A 213 -19.80 18.34 0.33
C ASP A 213 -19.26 17.69 1.61
N ASN A 214 -19.24 16.36 1.67
CA ASN A 214 -18.74 15.60 2.81
C ASN A 214 -17.25 15.23 2.70
N ILE A 215 -16.57 15.61 1.60
CA ILE A 215 -15.17 15.25 1.39
C ILE A 215 -14.27 16.04 2.33
N ASN A 216 -13.50 15.32 3.15
CA ASN A 216 -12.36 15.90 3.85
C ASN A 216 -11.13 15.89 2.93
N TRP A 217 -10.86 17.03 2.30
CA TRP A 217 -9.81 17.17 1.28
C TRP A 217 -8.40 16.90 1.79
N LYS A 218 -8.11 17.25 3.05
CA LYS A 218 -6.84 16.94 3.70
C LYS A 218 -6.63 15.43 3.80
N TYR A 219 -7.66 14.71 4.25
CA TYR A 219 -7.60 13.25 4.38
C TYR A 219 -7.65 12.54 3.02
N LEU A 220 -8.43 13.05 2.07
CA LEU A 220 -8.41 12.59 0.69
C LEU A 220 -7.01 12.75 0.06
N SER A 221 -6.24 13.78 0.43
CA SER A 221 -4.88 13.99 -0.11
C SER A 221 -3.93 12.84 0.23
N ARG A 222 -4.24 12.05 1.28
CA ARG A 222 -3.55 10.81 1.66
C ARG A 222 -4.14 9.55 1.02
N ASN A 223 -5.23 9.67 0.26
CA ASN A 223 -5.92 8.55 -0.36
C ASN A 223 -5.20 8.12 -1.64
N PHE A 224 -4.66 6.90 -1.64
CA PHE A 224 -3.89 6.37 -2.77
C PHE A 224 -4.74 5.68 -3.84
N ASN A 225 -6.07 5.90 -3.88
CA ASN A 225 -6.85 5.49 -5.04
C ASN A 225 -6.50 6.40 -6.24
N PRO A 226 -6.08 5.85 -7.40
CA PRO A 226 -5.83 6.62 -8.61
C PRO A 226 -7.03 7.42 -9.10
N ASP A 227 -8.26 6.95 -8.92
CA ASP A 227 -9.50 7.64 -9.34
C ASP A 227 -9.75 8.94 -8.56
N ALA A 228 -9.08 9.13 -7.41
CA ALA A 228 -9.12 10.39 -6.67
C ALA A 228 -8.40 11.53 -7.39
N ILE A 229 -7.53 11.22 -8.38
CA ILE A 229 -6.71 12.22 -9.07
C ILE A 229 -7.56 13.25 -9.82
N GLU A 230 -8.70 12.82 -10.37
CA GLU A 230 -9.60 13.71 -11.12
C GLU A 230 -10.32 14.69 -10.19
N LEU A 231 -10.66 14.29 -8.96
CA LEU A 231 -11.22 15.20 -7.96
C LEU A 231 -10.26 16.34 -7.64
N PHE A 232 -8.96 16.05 -7.55
CA PHE A 232 -7.93 17.05 -7.25
C PHE A 232 -7.61 17.98 -8.42
N LYS A 233 -7.67 17.46 -9.64
CA LYS A 233 -7.40 18.25 -10.85
C LYS A 233 -8.31 19.47 -10.95
N GLU A 234 -9.57 19.32 -10.54
CA GLU A 234 -10.59 20.38 -10.51
C GLU A 234 -10.59 21.21 -9.21
N ASN A 235 -9.92 20.75 -8.16
CA ASN A 235 -9.96 21.34 -6.81
C ASN A 235 -8.55 21.56 -6.23
N GLN A 236 -7.63 22.10 -7.03
CA GLN A 236 -6.21 22.19 -6.65
C GLN A 236 -5.95 23.07 -5.41
N ASP A 237 -6.86 24.00 -5.12
CA ASP A 237 -6.83 24.88 -3.94
C ASP A 237 -7.07 24.12 -2.63
N LYS A 238 -7.68 22.93 -2.69
CA LYS A 238 -8.01 22.11 -1.52
C LYS A 238 -6.95 21.05 -1.18
N ILE A 239 -5.92 20.92 -2.01
CA ILE A 239 -4.88 19.90 -1.87
C ILE A 239 -3.97 20.21 -0.67
N ASP A 240 -3.81 19.24 0.24
CA ASP A 240 -2.68 19.22 1.18
C ASP A 240 -1.45 18.67 0.45
N TRP A 241 -0.63 19.56 -0.11
CA TRP A 241 0.49 19.19 -0.98
C TRP A 241 1.58 18.36 -0.30
N ASN A 242 1.75 18.50 1.02
CA ASN A 242 2.67 17.64 1.77
C ASN A 242 2.20 16.19 1.72
N MET A 243 0.93 15.96 2.11
CA MET A 243 0.34 14.62 2.08
C MET A 243 0.23 14.05 0.67
N PHE A 244 -0.08 14.91 -0.29
CA PHE A 244 -0.27 14.53 -1.69
C PHE A 244 1.02 14.14 -2.40
N SER A 245 2.17 14.65 -1.93
CA SER A 245 3.50 14.31 -2.49
C SER A 245 3.83 12.82 -2.35
N LEU A 246 3.27 12.14 -1.36
CA LEU A 246 3.42 10.69 -1.17
C LEU A 246 2.49 9.87 -2.09
N ASN A 247 1.48 10.49 -2.70
CA ASN A 247 0.49 9.79 -3.51
C ASN A 247 1.13 9.32 -4.83
N PRO A 248 1.20 8.01 -5.12
CA PRO A 248 1.82 7.49 -6.33
C PRO A 248 1.12 7.95 -7.62
N SER A 249 -0.16 8.34 -7.52
CA SER A 249 -1.00 8.74 -8.65
C SER A 249 -0.74 10.16 -9.14
N ILE A 250 0.11 10.95 -8.47
CA ILE A 250 0.61 12.23 -9.02
C ILE A 250 1.55 12.00 -10.22
N PHE A 251 2.02 10.77 -10.38
CA PHE A 251 2.79 10.33 -11.54
C PHE A 251 1.91 9.61 -12.56
N THR A 252 2.33 9.67 -13.81
CA THR A 252 1.79 8.91 -14.95
C THR A 252 2.94 8.33 -15.77
N TYR A 253 2.63 7.41 -16.70
CA TYR A 253 3.64 6.85 -17.58
C TYR A 253 4.21 7.90 -18.55
N ASP A 254 5.52 7.88 -18.72
CA ASP A 254 6.20 8.63 -19.77
C ASP A 254 6.24 7.79 -21.06
N TYR A 255 5.13 7.79 -21.81
CA TYR A 255 5.00 7.00 -23.04
C TYR A 255 6.05 7.35 -24.09
N GLU A 256 6.52 8.59 -24.16
CA GLU A 256 7.60 8.99 -25.07
C GLU A 256 8.92 8.32 -24.68
N LYS A 257 9.27 8.34 -23.38
CA LYS A 257 10.47 7.65 -22.88
C LYS A 257 10.36 6.13 -23.04
N ILE A 258 9.19 5.55 -22.79
CA ILE A 258 8.92 4.12 -23.03
C ILE A 258 9.14 3.79 -24.51
N LYS A 259 8.48 4.52 -25.41
CA LYS A 259 8.59 4.31 -26.86
C LYS A 259 10.03 4.37 -27.35
N LYS A 260 10.78 5.39 -26.91
CA LYS A 260 12.20 5.55 -27.26
C LYS A 260 13.06 4.40 -26.74
N ASN A 261 12.83 3.94 -25.51
CA ASN A 261 13.64 2.87 -24.91
C ASN A 261 13.36 1.49 -25.51
N PHE A 262 12.22 1.32 -26.17
CA PHE A 262 11.80 0.07 -26.78
C PHE A 262 11.67 0.16 -28.31
N GLU A 263 12.25 1.19 -28.92
CA GLU A 263 12.12 1.47 -30.36
C GLU A 263 12.55 0.27 -31.22
N GLU A 264 13.65 -0.39 -30.86
CA GLU A 264 14.17 -1.58 -31.56
C GLU A 264 13.37 -2.87 -31.29
N LEU A 265 12.64 -2.92 -30.16
CA LEU A 265 11.90 -4.10 -29.71
C LEU A 265 10.40 -4.00 -29.96
N GLY A 266 9.92 -2.93 -30.60
CA GLY A 266 8.50 -2.61 -30.73
C GLY A 266 7.67 -3.79 -31.25
N GLU A 267 8.12 -4.44 -32.33
CA GLU A 267 7.44 -5.62 -32.90
C GLU A 267 7.45 -6.83 -31.95
N GLU A 268 8.57 -7.10 -31.27
CA GLU A 268 8.66 -8.22 -30.32
C GLU A 268 7.77 -8.00 -29.09
N ILE A 269 7.68 -6.76 -28.61
CA ILE A 269 6.83 -6.39 -27.47
C ILE A 269 5.37 -6.51 -27.86
N ILE A 270 4.97 -5.99 -29.03
CA ILE A 270 3.61 -6.12 -29.54
C ILE A 270 3.27 -7.61 -29.73
N ALA A 271 4.16 -8.40 -30.33
CA ALA A 271 3.95 -9.83 -30.53
C ALA A 271 3.76 -10.59 -29.21
N LYS A 272 4.54 -10.28 -28.17
CA LYS A 272 4.36 -10.87 -26.84
C LYS A 272 3.12 -10.33 -26.13
N ALA A 273 2.80 -9.05 -26.29
CA ALA A 273 1.67 -8.42 -25.64
C ALA A 273 0.34 -8.99 -26.18
N LEU A 274 0.24 -9.14 -27.50
CA LEU A 274 -0.91 -9.69 -28.21
C LEU A 274 -0.87 -11.22 -28.34
N HIS A 275 0.12 -11.89 -27.74
CA HIS A 275 0.22 -13.34 -27.81
C HIS A 275 -1.05 -13.99 -27.20
N PRO A 276 -1.75 -14.91 -27.91
CA PRO A 276 -3.04 -15.44 -27.46
C PRO A 276 -3.05 -15.99 -26.03
N LYS A 277 -1.97 -16.69 -25.61
CA LYS A 277 -1.84 -17.15 -24.21
C LYS A 277 -1.92 -16.04 -23.17
N ARG A 278 -1.35 -14.86 -23.46
CA ARG A 278 -1.41 -13.71 -22.56
C ARG A 278 -2.82 -13.14 -22.55
N ILE A 279 -3.42 -12.96 -23.73
CA ILE A 279 -4.78 -12.42 -23.88
C ILE A 279 -5.80 -13.33 -23.18
N PHE A 280 -5.78 -14.65 -23.40
CA PHE A 280 -6.70 -15.57 -22.73
C PHE A 280 -6.53 -15.60 -21.22
N ARG A 281 -5.29 -15.59 -20.73
CA ARG A 281 -5.03 -15.49 -19.29
C ARG A 281 -5.63 -14.20 -18.70
N LEU A 282 -5.49 -13.07 -19.42
CA LEU A 282 -6.07 -11.81 -18.98
C LEU A 282 -7.60 -11.84 -19.02
N ILE A 283 -8.22 -12.46 -20.03
CA ILE A 283 -9.67 -12.63 -20.10
C ILE A 283 -10.19 -13.48 -18.95
N GLU A 284 -9.49 -14.57 -18.60
CA GLU A 284 -9.84 -15.40 -17.44
C GLU A 284 -9.76 -14.62 -16.12
N GLU A 285 -8.82 -13.68 -16.01
CA GLU A 285 -8.56 -12.91 -14.79
C GLU A 285 -9.46 -11.67 -14.64
N TYR A 286 -9.73 -10.96 -15.72
CA TYR A 286 -10.39 -9.65 -15.71
C TYR A 286 -11.73 -9.61 -16.46
N GLY A 287 -12.08 -10.66 -17.21
CA GLY A 287 -13.27 -10.71 -18.05
C GLY A 287 -13.02 -10.28 -19.49
N GLU A 288 -13.82 -10.80 -20.41
CA GLU A 288 -13.63 -10.60 -21.86
C GLU A 288 -13.85 -9.14 -22.29
N GLU A 289 -14.95 -8.52 -21.85
CA GLU A 289 -15.28 -7.13 -22.19
C GLU A 289 -14.19 -6.14 -21.77
N GLU A 290 -13.65 -6.29 -20.54
CA GLU A 290 -12.59 -5.43 -20.02
C GLU A 290 -11.32 -5.52 -20.86
N ILE A 291 -10.89 -6.74 -21.21
CA ILE A 291 -9.69 -6.94 -22.03
C ILE A 291 -9.92 -6.49 -23.47
N TYR A 292 -11.14 -6.64 -23.99
CA TYR A 292 -11.46 -6.16 -25.33
C TYR A 292 -11.32 -4.63 -25.41
N ASN A 293 -11.91 -3.92 -24.43
CA ASN A 293 -11.82 -2.46 -24.35
C ASN A 293 -10.36 -1.99 -24.19
N ILE A 294 -9.53 -2.72 -23.44
CA ILE A 294 -8.12 -2.37 -23.24
C ILE A 294 -7.25 -2.53 -24.50
N TYR A 295 -7.51 -3.53 -25.35
CA TYR A 295 -6.63 -3.86 -26.47
C TYR A 295 -7.17 -3.50 -27.86
N PHE A 296 -8.49 -3.35 -28.00
CA PHE A 296 -9.14 -3.32 -29.30
C PHE A 296 -10.21 -2.23 -29.46
N ASP A 297 -10.49 -1.43 -28.41
CA ASP A 297 -11.26 -0.19 -28.59
C ASP A 297 -10.35 0.94 -29.07
N ASP A 298 -10.80 1.62 -30.11
CA ASP A 298 -10.15 2.80 -30.68
C ASP A 298 -10.65 4.06 -29.93
N ASP A 299 -10.09 4.36 -28.75
CA ASP A 299 -10.21 5.67 -28.10
C ASP A 299 -9.08 6.64 -28.53
#